data_AF-A0A336N666-F1
#
_entry.id   AF-A0A336N666-F1
#
_cell.length_a   1.000
_cell.length_b   1.000
_cell.length_c   1.000
_cell.angle_alpha   90.00
_cell.angle_beta   90.00
_cell.angle_gamma   90.00
#
_symmetry.space_group_name_H-M   'P 1'
#
loop_
_entity.id
_entity.type
_entity.pdbx_description
1 polymer ?
#
loop_
_entity_poly.entity_id
_entity_poly.type
_entity_poly.pdbx_seq_one_letter_code
_entity_poly.pdbx_strand_id
1 'polypeptide(L)'
;MTLGYLVKKGDWLQTDLRALLPQEQGWTDLQIQVDQHQEALLNQQVIVLIGHQDPQTAFQLNEDIAQQWRQSGLFTQVNDKMQPNLTTLREEIKQLRLATLPQGIRQQLLNNPQTYFQHYAEQITNPFAQTNLLSLEQDWLGFGRFVLAQAQSQSRVQWNAENGMLYIVEKEKTWVCYVAYWHRAV
;
A
#
# COMPACT_ATOMS: atom_id res chain seq x y z
N MET A 1 33.51 30.83 -29.98
CA MET A 1 33.51 29.52 -29.31
C MET A 1 32.16 29.36 -28.62
N THR A 2 31.16 28.85 -29.33
CA THR A 2 29.81 28.65 -28.79
C THR A 2 29.53 27.15 -28.87
N LEU A 3 29.55 26.47 -27.72
CA LEU A 3 29.14 25.07 -27.62
C LEU A 3 27.61 25.00 -27.65
N GLY A 4 27.06 24.38 -28.69
CA GLY A 4 25.65 24.01 -28.75
C GLY A 4 25.41 22.68 -28.02
N TYR A 5 24.52 22.68 -27.04
CA TYR A 5 24.03 21.47 -26.38
C TYR A 5 22.83 20.94 -27.18
N LEU A 6 23.01 19.83 -27.89
CA LEU A 6 21.91 19.09 -28.52
C LEU A 6 21.23 18.23 -27.44
N VAL A 7 20.06 18.66 -26.98
CA VAL A 7 19.15 17.81 -26.20
C VAL A 7 18.54 16.80 -27.15
N LYS A 8 18.98 15.54 -27.07
CA LYS A 8 18.38 14.42 -27.79
C LYS A 8 17.06 14.05 -27.10
N LYS A 9 15.95 14.61 -27.60
CA LYS A 9 14.59 14.23 -27.21
C LYS A 9 14.14 13.12 -28.17
N GLY A 10 13.93 11.90 -27.69
CA GLY A 10 13.32 10.81 -28.48
C GLY A 10 13.73 9.40 -28.05
N ASP A 11 12.73 8.60 -27.65
CA ASP A 11 12.64 7.15 -27.81
C ASP A 11 13.68 6.23 -27.16
N TRP A 12 13.77 6.23 -25.82
CA TRP A 12 14.52 5.16 -25.12
C TRP A 12 13.62 4.06 -24.52
N LEU A 13 12.29 4.27 -24.49
CA LEU A 13 11.35 3.34 -23.86
C LEU A 13 10.17 3.10 -24.81
N GLN A 14 10.18 1.96 -25.48
CA GLN A 14 9.15 1.56 -26.43
C GLN A 14 8.03 0.88 -25.64
N THR A 15 7.02 1.66 -25.28
CA THR A 15 5.82 1.21 -24.53
C THR A 15 4.71 0.70 -25.44
N ASP A 16 4.94 0.70 -26.75
CA ASP A 16 3.94 0.37 -27.77
C ASP A 16 4.00 -1.11 -28.13
N LEU A 17 3.00 -1.87 -27.67
CA LEU A 17 2.86 -3.31 -27.90
C LEU A 17 2.70 -3.66 -29.39
N ARG A 18 2.30 -2.70 -30.24
CA ARG A 18 2.11 -2.89 -31.69
C ARG A 18 3.42 -3.12 -32.44
N ALA A 19 4.54 -2.69 -31.89
CA ALA A 19 5.84 -2.88 -32.52
C ALA A 19 6.34 -4.34 -32.52
N LEU A 20 5.63 -5.21 -31.81
CA LEU A 20 5.93 -6.64 -31.72
C LEU A 20 5.02 -7.49 -32.61
N LEU A 21 4.11 -6.87 -33.38
CA LEU A 21 3.10 -7.60 -34.16
C LEU A 21 3.41 -7.59 -35.67
N PRO A 22 3.22 -8.73 -36.36
CA PRO A 22 3.41 -8.83 -37.80
C PRO A 22 2.37 -8.00 -38.56
N GLN A 23 2.82 -7.29 -39.62
CA GLN A 23 2.07 -6.22 -40.31
C GLN A 23 0.86 -6.68 -41.16
N GLU A 24 0.40 -7.93 -41.06
CA GLU A 24 -0.50 -8.51 -42.07
C GLU A 24 -1.99 -8.61 -41.69
N GLN A 25 -2.44 -8.03 -40.57
CA GLN A 25 -3.86 -7.99 -40.25
C GLN A 25 -4.31 -6.55 -40.04
N GLY A 26 -5.07 -6.02 -41.01
CA GLY A 26 -5.59 -4.65 -41.00
C GLY A 26 -6.75 -4.52 -40.01
N TRP A 27 -6.49 -3.88 -38.88
CA TRP A 27 -7.50 -3.49 -37.91
C TRP A 27 -8.33 -2.32 -38.44
N THR A 28 -9.60 -2.23 -38.07
CA THR A 28 -10.48 -1.09 -38.44
C THR A 28 -10.09 0.14 -37.62
N ASP A 29 -10.12 1.34 -38.18
CA ASP A 29 -9.69 2.60 -37.51
C ASP A 29 -10.34 2.82 -36.13
N LEU A 30 -11.60 2.39 -35.96
CA LEU A 30 -12.33 2.45 -34.69
C LEU A 30 -11.66 1.59 -33.60
N GLN A 31 -11.14 0.43 -33.97
CA GLN A 31 -10.54 -0.54 -33.06
C GLN A 31 -9.16 -0.04 -32.58
N ILE A 32 -8.40 0.59 -33.48
CA ILE A 32 -7.15 1.28 -33.16
C ILE A 32 -7.40 2.44 -32.19
N GLN A 33 -8.48 3.21 -32.38
CA GLN A 33 -8.82 4.30 -31.47
C GLN A 33 -9.27 3.82 -30.08
N VAL A 34 -10.02 2.71 -30.01
CA VAL A 34 -10.42 2.09 -28.74
C VAL A 34 -9.20 1.57 -27.98
N ASP A 35 -8.28 0.88 -28.67
CA ASP A 35 -7.06 0.35 -28.06
C ASP A 35 -6.13 1.48 -27.60
N GLN A 36 -5.94 2.53 -28.41
CA GLN A 36 -5.15 3.71 -28.01
C GLN A 36 -5.75 4.41 -26.79
N HIS A 37 -7.08 4.48 -26.71
CA HIS A 37 -7.75 5.09 -25.57
C HIS A 37 -7.60 4.23 -24.30
N GLN A 38 -7.62 2.90 -24.42
CA GLN A 38 -7.36 1.98 -23.31
C GLN A 38 -5.89 2.00 -22.86
N GLU A 39 -4.94 1.96 -23.80
CA GLU A 39 -3.51 2.08 -23.50
C GLU A 39 -3.18 3.42 -22.85
N ALA A 40 -3.76 4.53 -23.33
CA ALA A 40 -3.55 5.84 -22.72
C ALA A 40 -4.04 5.92 -21.27
N LEU A 41 -5.07 5.14 -20.88
CA LEU A 41 -5.55 5.07 -19.49
C LEU A 41 -4.66 4.21 -18.60
N LEU A 42 -4.11 3.12 -19.13
CA LEU A 42 -3.19 2.23 -18.40
C LEU A 42 -1.79 2.83 -18.27
N ASN A 43 -1.33 3.50 -19.32
CA ASN A 43 -0.13 4.32 -19.37
C ASN A 43 -0.42 5.66 -18.67
N GLN A 44 -0.91 5.65 -17.44
CA GLN A 44 -1.00 6.82 -16.56
C GLN A 44 -0.48 6.60 -15.15
N GLN A 45 -0.01 5.40 -14.85
CA GLN A 45 0.29 4.97 -13.49
C GLN A 45 1.74 4.48 -13.38
N VAL A 46 2.43 4.93 -12.34
CA VAL A 46 3.73 4.39 -11.92
C VAL A 46 3.55 3.77 -10.55
N ILE A 47 3.96 2.51 -10.42
CA ILE A 47 4.16 1.87 -9.12
C ILE A 47 5.62 2.09 -8.72
N VAL A 48 5.82 2.70 -7.56
CA VAL A 48 7.14 2.97 -7.00
C VAL A 48 7.42 2.02 -5.86
N LEU A 49 8.65 1.53 -5.80
CA LEU A 49 9.16 0.68 -4.71
C LEU A 49 10.43 1.30 -4.16
N ILE A 50 10.38 1.83 -2.94
CA ILE A 50 11.52 2.42 -2.23
C ILE A 50 11.95 1.46 -1.15
N GLY A 51 13.18 0.99 -1.22
CA GLY A 51 13.64 -0.08 -0.37
C GLY A 51 14.90 0.25 0.42
N HIS A 52 14.89 -0.04 1.71
CA HIS A 52 16.05 0.09 2.60
C HIS A 52 16.11 -1.04 3.65
N GLN A 53 17.30 -1.36 4.16
CA GLN A 53 17.47 -2.40 5.19
C GLN A 53 16.86 -1.96 6.53
N ASP A 54 17.13 -0.74 6.96
CA ASP A 54 16.43 -0.10 8.07
C ASP A 54 15.01 0.37 7.62
N PRO A 55 13.93 -0.11 8.27
CA PRO A 55 12.55 0.29 7.95
C PRO A 55 12.29 1.79 8.08
N GLN A 56 12.83 2.45 9.11
CA GLN A 56 12.56 3.87 9.35
C GLN A 56 13.13 4.72 8.22
N THR A 57 14.34 4.41 7.78
CA THR A 57 14.94 5.04 6.60
C THR A 57 14.14 4.78 5.33
N ALA A 58 13.56 3.58 5.14
CA ALA A 58 12.70 3.29 3.98
C ALA A 58 11.46 4.21 3.97
N PHE A 59 10.80 4.38 5.12
CA PHE A 59 9.63 5.25 5.26
C PHE A 59 9.99 6.73 5.04
N GLN A 60 11.11 7.20 5.59
CA GLN A 60 11.55 8.58 5.40
C GLN A 60 11.90 8.89 3.94
N LEU A 61 12.66 8.01 3.28
CA LEU A 61 12.99 8.15 1.86
C LEU A 61 11.72 8.18 1.00
N ASN A 62 10.71 7.38 1.35
CA ASN A 62 9.42 7.40 0.67
C ASN A 62 8.71 8.76 0.80
N GLU A 63 8.64 9.31 2.01
CA GLU A 63 8.04 10.62 2.24
C GLU A 63 8.74 11.72 1.43
N ASP A 64 10.09 11.75 1.46
CA ASP A 64 10.89 12.76 0.78
C ASP A 64 10.70 12.71 -0.75
N ILE A 65 10.75 11.51 -1.33
CA ILE A 65 10.56 11.31 -2.78
C ILE A 65 9.12 11.65 -3.18
N ALA A 66 8.12 11.18 -2.43
CA ALA A 66 6.72 11.47 -2.70
C ALA A 66 6.45 12.99 -2.63
N GLN A 67 7.07 13.70 -1.68
CA GLN A 67 7.00 15.15 -1.59
C GLN A 67 7.64 15.83 -2.79
N GLN A 68 8.85 15.40 -3.20
CA GLN A 68 9.51 15.93 -4.39
C GLN A 68 8.65 15.73 -5.65
N TRP A 69 7.99 14.58 -5.77
CA TRP A 69 7.11 14.27 -6.91
C TRP A 69 5.87 15.17 -6.91
N ARG A 70 5.24 15.38 -5.75
CA ARG A 70 4.13 16.35 -5.61
C ARG A 70 4.56 17.77 -5.98
N GLN A 71 5.78 18.18 -5.62
CA GLN A 71 6.32 19.51 -5.92
C GLN A 71 6.78 19.67 -7.38
N SER A 72 7.09 18.56 -8.08
CA SER A 72 7.60 18.61 -9.45
C SER A 72 6.58 19.09 -10.48
N GLY A 73 5.27 18.96 -10.20
CA GLY A 73 4.20 19.22 -11.17
C GLY A 73 4.11 18.18 -12.31
N LEU A 74 4.92 17.11 -12.27
CA LEU A 74 4.86 16.02 -13.26
C LEU A 74 3.70 15.05 -13.02
N PHE A 75 3.27 14.95 -11.76
CA PHE A 75 2.23 14.03 -11.31
C PHE A 75 0.98 14.78 -10.89
N THR A 76 -0.17 14.31 -11.38
CA THR A 76 -1.48 14.80 -10.97
C THR A 76 -1.81 14.37 -9.55
N GLN A 77 -1.37 13.16 -9.17
CA GLN A 77 -1.65 12.56 -7.88
C GLN A 77 -0.50 11.64 -7.47
N VAL A 78 -0.12 11.69 -6.19
CA VAL A 78 0.86 10.78 -5.57
C VAL A 78 0.16 10.15 -4.36
N ASN A 79 -0.13 8.86 -4.43
CA ASN A 79 -0.84 8.10 -3.39
C ASN A 79 0.15 7.30 -2.55
N ASP A 80 1.00 8.01 -1.79
CA ASP A 80 2.01 7.43 -0.90
C ASP A 80 1.46 6.93 0.43
N LYS A 81 0.24 7.35 0.79
CA LYS A 81 -0.44 6.95 2.02
C LYS A 81 -1.81 6.38 1.71
N MET A 82 -2.10 5.24 2.30
CA MET A 82 -3.43 4.64 2.38
C MET A 82 -4.02 5.03 3.73
N GLN A 83 -5.01 5.92 3.73
CA GLN A 83 -5.74 6.33 4.92
C GLN A 83 -7.17 5.78 4.84
N PRO A 84 -7.46 4.64 5.47
CA PRO A 84 -8.82 4.13 5.51
C PRO A 84 -9.68 5.09 6.34
N ASN A 85 -10.98 5.13 6.07
CA ASN A 85 -11.91 5.82 6.95
C ASN A 85 -11.86 5.12 8.33
N LEU A 86 -11.20 5.74 9.30
CA LEU A 86 -10.99 5.14 10.62
C LEU A 86 -12.29 4.85 11.35
N THR A 87 -13.35 5.64 11.12
CA THR A 87 -14.66 5.37 11.72
C THR A 87 -15.25 4.09 11.15
N THR A 88 -15.26 3.95 9.83
CA THR A 88 -15.74 2.73 9.15
C THR A 88 -14.91 1.51 9.55
N LEU A 89 -13.57 1.64 9.51
CA LEU A 89 -12.66 0.55 9.87
C LEU A 89 -12.86 0.08 11.31
N ARG A 90 -13.09 1.01 12.25
CA ARG A 90 -13.40 0.63 13.64
C ARG A 90 -14.71 -0.14 13.74
N GLU A 91 -15.75 0.25 13.01
CA GLU A 91 -17.02 -0.50 13.00
C GLU A 91 -16.87 -1.89 12.39
N GLU A 92 -16.12 -2.02 11.30
CA GLU A 92 -15.80 -3.32 10.69
C GLU A 92 -15.03 -4.23 11.66
N ILE A 93 -14.02 -3.70 12.36
CA ILE A 93 -13.27 -4.45 13.38
C ILE A 93 -14.20 -4.93 14.49
N LYS A 94 -15.12 -4.09 14.99
CA LYS A 94 -16.09 -4.48 16.02
C LYS A 94 -16.97 -5.65 15.57
N GLN A 95 -17.37 -5.68 14.31
CA GLN A 95 -18.19 -6.74 13.74
C GLN A 95 -17.40 -8.05 13.55
N LEU A 96 -16.15 -7.95 13.09
CA LEU A 96 -15.33 -9.11 12.72
C LEU A 96 -14.59 -9.75 13.89
N ARG A 97 -14.36 -9.04 15.00
CA ARG A 97 -13.46 -9.46 16.10
C ARG A 97 -13.68 -10.87 16.63
N LEU A 98 -14.93 -11.35 16.68
CA LEU A 98 -15.24 -12.71 17.14
C LEU A 98 -14.98 -13.76 16.06
N ALA A 99 -15.30 -13.44 14.80
CA ALA A 99 -15.13 -14.34 13.66
C ALA A 99 -13.65 -14.56 13.33
N THR A 100 -12.80 -13.56 13.58
CA THR A 100 -11.35 -13.61 13.31
C THR A 100 -10.53 -14.13 14.48
N LEU A 101 -11.16 -14.66 15.53
CA LEU A 101 -10.42 -15.19 16.68
C LEU A 101 -9.56 -16.41 16.27
N PRO A 102 -8.22 -16.36 16.51
CA PRO A 102 -7.36 -17.50 16.24
C PRO A 102 -7.83 -18.75 16.97
N GLN A 103 -7.69 -19.92 16.35
CA GLN A 103 -8.17 -21.18 16.94
C GLN A 103 -7.55 -21.46 18.31
N GLY A 104 -6.25 -21.19 18.48
CA GLY A 104 -5.56 -21.33 19.77
C GLY A 104 -6.16 -20.44 20.86
N ILE A 105 -6.49 -19.18 20.51
CA ILE A 105 -7.16 -18.25 21.45
C ILE A 105 -8.57 -18.74 21.78
N ARG A 106 -9.33 -19.25 20.81
CA ARG A 106 -10.65 -19.84 21.08
C ARG A 106 -10.56 -21.02 22.04
N GLN A 107 -9.61 -21.93 21.85
CA GLN A 107 -9.40 -23.06 22.76
C GLN A 107 -8.96 -22.61 24.15
N GLN A 108 -8.07 -21.61 24.24
CA GLN A 108 -7.65 -21.04 25.52
C GLN A 108 -8.82 -20.39 26.26
N LEU A 109 -9.67 -19.63 25.57
CA LEU A 109 -10.86 -19.01 26.18
C LEU A 109 -11.86 -20.05 26.69
N LEU A 110 -11.99 -21.20 26.03
CA LEU A 110 -12.88 -22.28 26.46
C LEU A 110 -12.32 -23.09 27.64
N ASN A 111 -11.00 -23.35 27.64
CA ASN A 111 -10.37 -24.27 28.59
C ASN A 111 -9.73 -23.56 29.79
N ASN A 112 -9.19 -22.36 29.59
CA ASN A 112 -8.50 -21.57 30.62
C ASN A 112 -8.57 -20.06 30.30
N PRO A 113 -9.77 -19.44 30.45
CA PRO A 113 -9.96 -18.03 30.16
C PRO A 113 -9.13 -17.11 31.07
N GLN A 114 -8.85 -17.54 32.31
CA GLN A 114 -8.09 -16.76 33.29
C GLN A 114 -6.69 -16.42 32.77
N THR A 115 -5.99 -17.38 32.19
CA THR A 115 -4.66 -17.13 31.60
C THR A 115 -4.71 -16.14 30.44
N TYR A 116 -5.75 -16.18 29.59
CA TYR A 116 -5.90 -15.19 28.52
C TYR A 116 -6.05 -13.77 29.07
N PHE A 117 -6.97 -13.59 30.03
CA PHE A 117 -7.26 -12.26 30.57
C PHE A 117 -6.12 -11.72 31.45
N GLN A 118 -5.35 -12.59 32.11
CA GLN A 118 -4.14 -12.19 32.82
C GLN A 118 -3.10 -11.59 31.86
N HIS A 119 -2.77 -12.30 30.78
CA HIS A 119 -1.83 -11.78 29.78
C HIS A 119 -2.34 -10.51 29.10
N TYR A 120 -3.65 -10.44 28.84
CA TYR A 120 -4.23 -9.24 28.25
C TYR A 120 -4.15 -8.05 29.21
N ALA A 121 -4.41 -8.24 30.51
CA ALA A 121 -4.28 -7.21 31.52
C ALA A 121 -2.84 -6.66 31.59
N GLU A 122 -1.83 -7.55 31.54
CA GLU A 122 -0.42 -7.16 31.47
C GLU A 122 -0.13 -6.29 30.23
N GLN A 123 -0.68 -6.67 29.07
CA GLN A 123 -0.46 -5.94 27.82
C GLN A 123 -1.08 -4.54 27.82
N ILE A 124 -2.32 -4.38 28.29
CA ILE A 124 -3.00 -3.07 28.26
C ILE A 124 -2.38 -2.06 29.21
N THR A 125 -1.66 -2.50 30.24
CA THR A 125 -0.92 -1.61 31.14
C THR A 125 0.36 -1.04 30.53
N ASN A 126 0.82 -1.56 29.37
CA ASN A 126 1.98 -1.05 28.67
C ASN A 126 1.57 0.03 27.64
N PRO A 127 1.84 1.33 27.90
CA PRO A 127 1.42 2.41 27.01
C PRO A 127 2.17 2.42 25.66
N PHE A 128 3.29 1.71 25.54
CA PHE A 128 4.08 1.64 24.31
C PHE A 128 3.77 0.40 23.46
N ALA A 129 3.01 -0.55 23.99
CA ALA A 129 2.62 -1.76 23.26
C ALA A 129 1.31 -1.61 22.48
N GLN A 130 0.65 -0.45 22.56
CA GLN A 130 -0.70 -0.26 22.03
C GLN A 130 -0.69 0.21 20.57
N THR A 131 -0.68 -0.74 19.64
CA THR A 131 -1.00 -0.54 18.22
C THR A 131 -2.45 -0.97 17.90
N ASN A 132 -3.38 -0.80 18.85
CA ASN A 132 -4.78 -1.21 18.68
C ASN A 132 -5.65 -0.04 18.22
N LEU A 133 -6.43 -0.22 17.15
CA LEU A 133 -7.29 0.84 16.60
C LEU A 133 -8.55 1.13 17.43
N LEU A 134 -8.96 0.15 18.26
CA LEU A 134 -10.08 0.27 19.18
C LEU A 134 -9.56 0.64 20.58
N SER A 135 -10.24 1.62 21.20
CA SER A 135 -10.05 1.95 22.62
C SER A 135 -10.52 0.81 23.52
N LEU A 136 -10.10 0.83 24.79
CA LEU A 136 -10.47 -0.20 25.76
C LEU A 136 -11.99 -0.27 25.97
N GLU A 137 -12.69 0.86 25.92
CA GLU A 137 -14.16 0.92 26.06
C GLU A 137 -14.87 0.29 24.87
N GLN A 138 -14.28 0.40 23.67
CA GLN A 138 -14.82 -0.17 22.44
C GLN A 138 -14.54 -1.67 22.32
N ASP A 139 -13.44 -2.13 22.92
CA ASP A 139 -12.99 -3.52 22.84
C ASP A 139 -12.35 -4.01 24.14
N TRP A 140 -13.15 -4.08 25.19
CA TRP A 140 -12.70 -4.49 26.52
C TRP A 140 -12.12 -5.92 26.58
N LEU A 141 -12.48 -6.78 25.61
CA LEU A 141 -11.94 -8.14 25.46
C LEU A 141 -10.62 -8.16 24.68
N GLY A 142 -10.30 -7.06 24.00
CA GLY A 142 -9.13 -6.89 23.16
C GLY A 142 -9.10 -7.74 21.89
N PHE A 143 -10.22 -8.31 21.44
CA PHE A 143 -10.26 -9.22 20.30
C PHE A 143 -10.09 -8.52 18.95
N GLY A 144 -10.38 -7.23 18.87
CA GLY A 144 -10.19 -6.39 17.69
C GLY A 144 -8.75 -6.42 17.17
N ARG A 145 -7.76 -6.63 18.05
CA ARG A 145 -6.34 -6.74 17.67
C ARG A 145 -6.05 -7.89 16.70
N PHE A 146 -6.90 -8.91 16.67
CA PHE A 146 -6.74 -10.05 15.78
C PHE A 146 -7.30 -9.80 14.38
N VAL A 147 -8.19 -8.83 14.18
CA VAL A 147 -8.82 -8.58 12.88
C VAL A 147 -7.79 -8.15 11.84
N LEU A 148 -6.98 -7.13 12.17
CA LEU A 148 -5.94 -6.64 11.27
C LEU A 148 -4.83 -7.67 11.07
N ALA A 149 -4.39 -8.34 12.14
CA ALA A 149 -3.38 -9.40 12.04
C ALA A 149 -3.84 -10.55 11.13
N GLN A 150 -5.12 -10.92 11.21
CA GLN A 150 -5.71 -11.97 10.36
C GLN A 150 -5.79 -11.52 8.89
N ALA A 151 -6.19 -10.27 8.63
CA ALA A 151 -6.22 -9.71 7.27
C ALA A 151 -4.81 -9.58 6.67
N GLN A 152 -3.84 -9.11 7.47
CA GLN A 152 -2.45 -8.97 7.05
C GLN A 152 -1.75 -10.31 6.82
N SER A 153 -2.10 -11.38 7.55
CA SER A 153 -1.50 -12.70 7.30
C SER A 153 -1.83 -13.30 5.93
N GLN A 154 -2.87 -12.79 5.25
CA GLN A 154 -3.26 -13.21 3.90
C GLN A 154 -2.54 -12.42 2.79
N SER A 155 -1.81 -11.35 3.13
CA SER A 155 -1.16 -10.45 2.19
C SER A 155 0.32 -10.29 2.50
N ARG A 156 1.16 -10.26 1.47
CA ARG A 156 2.57 -9.84 1.64
C ARG A 156 2.72 -8.34 1.86
N VAL A 157 1.71 -7.57 1.44
CA VAL A 157 1.62 -6.12 1.64
C VAL A 157 1.00 -5.86 3.01
N GLN A 158 1.75 -5.15 3.84
CA GLN A 158 1.36 -4.70 5.17
C GLN A 158 1.02 -3.21 5.12
N TRP A 159 0.12 -2.77 6.00
CA TRP A 159 -0.22 -1.37 6.19
C TRP A 159 0.32 -0.92 7.54
N ASN A 160 1.11 0.15 7.54
CA ASN A 160 1.58 0.80 8.75
C ASN A 160 0.52 1.83 9.20
N ALA A 161 -0.13 1.57 10.32
CA ALA A 161 -1.20 2.42 10.83
C ALA A 161 -0.72 3.80 11.35
N GLU A 162 0.56 3.93 11.69
CA GLU A 162 1.13 5.17 12.23
C GLU A 162 1.39 6.20 11.13
N ASN A 163 1.93 5.76 10.00
CA ASN A 163 2.30 6.65 8.88
C ASN A 163 1.40 6.49 7.64
N GLY A 164 0.53 5.48 7.61
CA GLY A 164 -0.39 5.19 6.52
C GLY A 164 0.25 4.51 5.30
N MET A 165 1.54 4.18 5.32
CA MET A 165 2.24 3.64 4.16
C MET A 165 2.03 2.13 4.00
N LEU A 166 2.07 1.66 2.75
CA LEU A 166 2.07 0.24 2.42
C LEU A 166 3.51 -0.26 2.26
N TYR A 167 3.82 -1.41 2.84
CA TYR A 167 5.17 -1.96 2.79
C TYR A 167 5.20 -3.48 2.71
N ILE A 168 6.32 -4.02 2.23
CA ILE A 168 6.63 -5.45 2.17
C ILE A 168 8.01 -5.64 2.79
N VAL A 169 8.20 -6.71 3.57
CA VAL A 169 9.53 -7.12 4.05
C VAL A 169 9.98 -8.34 3.24
N GLU A 170 11.09 -8.19 2.51
CA GLU A 170 11.68 -9.27 1.72
C GLU A 170 13.21 -9.23 1.84
N LYS A 171 13.83 -10.37 2.15
CA LYS A 171 15.30 -10.51 2.28
C LYS A 171 15.91 -9.43 3.19
N GLU A 172 15.33 -9.25 4.38
CA GLU A 172 15.77 -8.25 5.38
C GLU A 172 15.71 -6.79 4.88
N LYS A 173 14.96 -6.54 3.82
CA LYS A 173 14.76 -5.21 3.25
C LYS A 173 13.28 -4.83 3.32
N THR A 174 13.01 -3.63 3.81
CA THR A 174 11.68 -3.03 3.82
C THR A 174 11.49 -2.28 2.51
N TRP A 175 10.47 -2.63 1.75
CA TRP A 175 10.06 -1.98 0.51
C TRP A 175 8.74 -1.25 0.74
N VAL A 176 8.76 0.07 0.67
CA VAL A 176 7.56 0.92 0.70
C VAL A 176 7.04 1.07 -0.72
N CYS A 177 5.73 0.91 -0.92
CA CYS A 177 5.11 0.99 -2.23
C CYS A 177 4.05 2.08 -2.31
N TYR A 178 4.00 2.75 -3.46
CA TYR A 178 2.93 3.70 -3.76
C TYR A 178 2.65 3.81 -5.25
N VAL A 179 1.51 4.40 -5.57
CA VAL A 179 1.09 4.67 -6.95
C VAL A 179 1.11 6.17 -7.19
N ALA A 180 1.71 6.61 -8.29
CA ALA A 180 1.63 7.99 -8.77
C ALA A 180 1.02 8.03 -10.16
N TYR A 181 0.34 9.13 -10.46
CA TYR A 181 -0.40 9.35 -11.70
C TYR A 181 0.22 10.53 -12.44
N TRP A 182 0.62 10.35 -13.70
CA TRP A 182 1.23 11.43 -14.48
C TRP A 182 0.20 12.35 -15.15
N HIS A 183 0.63 13.56 -15.51
CA HIS A 183 -0.17 14.41 -16.37
C HIS A 183 -0.32 13.79 -17.77
N ARG A 184 -1.52 13.90 -18.34
CA ARG A 184 -1.79 13.56 -19.75
C ARG A 184 -0.83 14.39 -20.61
N ALA A 185 -0.05 13.75 -21.47
CA ALA A 185 0.54 14.46 -22.60
C ALA A 185 -0.64 14.95 -23.46
N VAL A 186 -0.82 16.27 -23.52
CA VAL A 186 -1.79 16.93 -24.41
C VAL A 186 -1.25 16.85 -25.84
#